data_AF-A0A925VKE5-F1
#
_entry.id   AF-A0A925VKE5-F1
#
_cell.length_a   1.000
_cell.length_b   1.000
_cell.length_c   1.000
_cell.angle_alpha   90.00
_cell.angle_beta   90.00
_cell.angle_gamma   90.00
#
_symmetry.space_group_name_H-M   'P 1'
#
loop_
_entity.id
_entity.type
_entity.pdbx_description
1 polymer ?
#
loop_
_entity_poly.entity_id
_entity_poly.type
_entity_poly.pdbx_seq_one_letter_code
_entity_poly.pdbx_strand_id
1 'polypeptide(L)'
;MSENDAAQPTPISQARTPQEIGDYWDTHSLEDHWGQTSEANIDVRAKRRKSVALDPAVYASIEAHAQLRGVVPETLVNLWLLERLISDAYADEPSDEDRVALRWGLQQIRRIAEQDEQ
;
A
#
# COMPACT_ATOMS: atom_id res chain seq x y z
N MET A 1 29.17 -16.99 23.55
CA MET A 1 29.48 -16.10 22.41
C MET A 1 30.13 -16.97 21.37
N SER A 2 29.41 -17.28 20.29
CA SER A 2 29.97 -18.02 19.15
C SER A 2 29.84 -17.10 17.94
N GLU A 3 30.99 -16.60 17.50
CA GLU A 3 31.16 -15.84 16.27
C GLU A 3 30.88 -16.70 15.04
N ASN A 4 30.46 -15.99 13.98
CA ASN A 4 30.67 -16.31 12.57
C ASN A 4 29.52 -16.99 11.80
N ASP A 5 28.36 -16.32 11.80
CA ASP A 5 27.33 -16.47 10.76
C ASP A 5 27.61 -15.48 9.60
N ALA A 6 28.86 -15.45 9.12
CA ALA A 6 29.24 -14.61 7.99
C ALA A 6 28.60 -15.21 6.74
N ALA A 7 27.61 -14.50 6.18
CA ALA A 7 26.91 -14.89 4.96
C ALA A 7 27.91 -15.34 3.88
N GLN A 8 27.68 -16.54 3.33
CA GLN A 8 28.50 -17.07 2.25
C GLN A 8 28.49 -16.08 1.08
N PRO A 9 29.64 -15.79 0.46
CA PRO A 9 29.71 -14.87 -0.66
C PRO A 9 28.86 -15.39 -1.81
N THR A 10 28.24 -14.45 -2.53
CA THR A 10 27.42 -14.77 -3.69
C THR A 10 28.28 -15.37 -4.82
N PRO A 11 27.75 -16.33 -5.60
CA PRO A 11 28.57 -17.11 -6.53
C PRO A 11 29.12 -16.31 -7.72
N ILE A 12 28.39 -15.30 -8.19
CA ILE A 12 28.80 -14.47 -9.35
C ILE A 12 29.64 -13.27 -8.89
N SER A 13 29.07 -12.39 -8.05
CA SER A 13 29.75 -11.16 -7.64
C SER A 13 30.75 -11.35 -6.49
N GLN A 14 30.78 -12.53 -5.85
CA GLN A 14 31.62 -12.83 -4.66
C GLN A 14 31.40 -11.86 -3.48
N ALA A 15 30.32 -11.08 -3.55
CA ALA A 15 29.94 -10.07 -2.58
C ALA A 15 29.29 -10.71 -1.35
N ARG A 16 29.51 -10.11 -0.18
CA ARG A 16 29.00 -10.58 1.12
C ARG A 16 27.89 -9.69 1.67
N THR A 17 27.75 -8.47 1.14
CA THR A 17 26.70 -7.53 1.54
C THR A 17 25.80 -7.15 0.36
N PRO A 18 24.53 -6.78 0.60
CA PRO A 18 23.64 -6.28 -0.45
C PRO A 18 24.21 -5.09 -1.21
N GLN A 19 24.94 -4.20 -0.53
CA GLN A 19 25.58 -3.04 -1.14
C GLN A 19 26.65 -3.46 -2.15
N GLU A 20 27.56 -4.36 -1.75
CA GLU A 20 28.61 -4.90 -2.63
C GLU A 20 28.03 -5.67 -3.83
N ILE A 21 26.89 -6.34 -3.66
CA ILE A 21 26.18 -6.99 -4.78
C ILE A 21 25.70 -5.94 -5.78
N GLY A 22 25.12 -4.83 -5.29
CA GLY A 22 24.69 -3.72 -6.12
C GLY A 22 25.86 -3.07 -6.87
N ASP A 23 26.92 -2.69 -6.16
CA ASP A 23 28.11 -2.05 -6.73
C ASP A 23 28.75 -2.89 -7.86
N TYR A 24 28.73 -4.22 -7.72
CA TYR A 24 29.17 -5.13 -8.79
C TYR A 24 28.26 -5.02 -10.02
N TRP A 25 26.94 -5.17 -9.84
CA TRP A 25 25.99 -5.16 -10.96
C TRP A 25 25.79 -3.78 -11.61
N ASP A 26 26.14 -2.69 -10.93
CA ASP A 26 26.17 -1.35 -11.53
C ASP A 26 27.23 -1.22 -12.64
N THR A 27 28.27 -2.05 -12.61
CA THR A 27 29.38 -2.04 -13.56
C THR A 27 29.47 -3.28 -14.44
N HIS A 28 28.66 -4.32 -14.19
CA HIS A 28 28.67 -5.59 -14.90
C HIS A 28 27.31 -5.85 -15.55
N SER A 29 27.32 -6.25 -16.83
CA SER A 29 26.08 -6.61 -17.53
C SER A 29 25.61 -8.00 -17.12
N LEU A 30 24.30 -8.14 -16.90
CA LEU A 30 23.69 -9.46 -16.67
C LEU A 30 23.89 -10.41 -17.86
N GLU A 31 23.96 -9.87 -19.08
CA GLU A 31 24.10 -10.65 -20.31
C GLU A 31 25.37 -11.50 -20.32
N ASP A 32 26.47 -10.97 -19.77
CA ASP A 32 27.77 -11.64 -19.69
C ASP A 32 27.76 -12.86 -18.75
N HIS A 33 26.77 -12.91 -17.86
CA HIS A 33 26.64 -13.94 -16.82
C HIS A 33 25.38 -14.79 -17.00
N TRP A 34 24.60 -14.61 -18.06
CA TRP A 34 23.30 -15.28 -18.25
C TRP A 34 23.37 -16.80 -18.11
N GLY A 35 24.40 -17.44 -18.71
CA GLY A 35 24.61 -18.89 -18.62
C GLY A 35 25.02 -19.41 -17.23
N GLN A 36 25.31 -18.54 -16.28
CA GLN A 36 25.63 -18.84 -14.89
C GLN A 36 24.45 -18.57 -13.95
N THR A 37 23.35 -18.01 -14.48
CA THR A 37 22.13 -17.74 -13.73
C THR A 37 21.15 -18.91 -13.81
N SER A 38 20.31 -19.06 -12.79
CA SER A 38 19.20 -20.00 -12.77
C SER A 38 17.89 -19.24 -12.68
N GLU A 39 16.83 -19.79 -13.26
CA GLU A 39 15.48 -19.24 -13.12
C GLU A 39 15.09 -19.15 -11.63
N ALA A 40 14.66 -17.96 -11.21
CA ALA A 40 14.25 -17.68 -9.84
C ALA A 40 12.74 -17.45 -9.78
N ASN A 41 12.03 -18.24 -8.97
CA ASN A 41 10.62 -18.01 -8.69
C ASN A 41 10.48 -16.98 -7.57
N ILE A 42 9.80 -15.87 -7.85
CA ILE A 42 9.55 -14.80 -6.87
C ILE A 42 8.04 -14.75 -6.59
N ASP A 43 7.66 -15.10 -5.36
CA ASP A 43 6.29 -14.96 -4.89
C ASP A 43 6.07 -13.58 -4.29
N VAL A 44 5.52 -12.66 -5.09
CA VAL A 44 5.14 -11.33 -4.61
C VAL A 44 3.74 -11.39 -3.99
N ARG A 45 3.65 -11.29 -2.67
CA ARG A 45 2.37 -11.11 -1.96
C ARG A 45 1.91 -9.65 -2.04
N ALA A 46 1.51 -9.21 -3.24
CA ALA A 46 0.87 -7.91 -3.39
C ALA A 46 -0.56 -7.96 -2.84
N LYS A 47 -0.89 -7.07 -1.90
CA LYS A 47 -2.29 -6.88 -1.49
C LYS A 47 -3.07 -6.36 -2.71
N ARG A 48 -4.09 -7.10 -3.15
CA ARG A 48 -5.00 -6.61 -4.20
C ARG A 48 -5.70 -5.36 -3.69
N ARG A 49 -5.45 -4.23 -4.34
CA ARG A 49 -6.17 -2.97 -4.09
C ARG A 49 -7.26 -2.83 -5.15
N LYS A 50 -8.46 -2.42 -4.72
CA LYS A 50 -9.49 -1.95 -5.63
C LYS A 50 -9.31 -0.45 -5.76
N SER A 51 -9.19 0.06 -6.98
CA SER A 51 -9.11 1.49 -7.27
C SER A 51 -10.28 1.91 -8.15
N VAL A 52 -10.73 3.14 -7.95
CA VAL A 52 -11.70 3.81 -8.80
C VAL A 52 -11.02 5.06 -9.33
N ALA A 53 -10.96 5.20 -10.66
CA ALA A 53 -10.41 6.41 -11.27
C ALA A 53 -11.36 7.59 -11.02
N LEU A 54 -10.80 8.72 -10.60
CA LEU A 54 -11.53 9.97 -10.43
C LEU A 54 -11.18 10.93 -11.57
N ASP A 55 -12.14 11.74 -11.97
CA ASP A 55 -11.87 12.86 -12.86
C ASP A 55 -10.85 13.82 -12.22
N PRO A 56 -9.88 14.38 -12.98
CA PRO A 56 -8.85 15.25 -12.42
C PRO A 56 -9.39 16.48 -11.67
N ALA A 57 -10.47 17.09 -12.15
CA ALA A 57 -11.07 18.25 -11.50
C ALA A 57 -11.75 17.85 -10.17
N VAL A 58 -12.36 16.66 -10.14
CA VAL A 58 -12.94 16.09 -8.91
C VAL A 58 -11.85 15.81 -7.88
N TYR A 59 -10.73 15.19 -8.31
CA TYR A 59 -9.61 14.90 -7.42
C TYR A 59 -9.00 16.19 -6.83
N ALA A 60 -8.76 17.21 -7.66
CA ALA A 60 -8.23 18.50 -7.19
C ALA A 60 -9.14 19.15 -6.12
N SER A 61 -10.46 19.04 -6.29
CA SER A 61 -11.39 19.52 -5.27
C SER A 61 -11.29 18.72 -3.98
N ILE A 62 -11.22 17.39 -4.05
CA ILE A 62 -11.06 16.52 -2.88
C ILE A 62 -9.76 16.85 -2.15
N GLU A 63 -8.65 17.01 -2.88
CA GLU A 63 -7.34 17.34 -2.31
C GLU A 63 -7.37 18.64 -1.51
N ALA A 64 -7.93 19.71 -2.08
CA ALA A 64 -8.09 20.99 -1.38
C ALA A 64 -8.93 20.85 -0.10
N HIS A 65 -10.01 20.06 -0.16
CA HIS A 65 -10.88 19.81 0.98
C HIS A 65 -10.27 18.89 2.04
N ALA A 66 -9.38 17.98 1.65
CA ALA A 66 -8.67 17.07 2.54
C ALA A 66 -7.57 17.84 3.29
N GLN A 67 -6.82 18.68 2.56
CA GLN A 67 -5.79 19.56 3.11
C GLN A 67 -6.36 20.52 4.16
N LEU A 68 -7.51 21.16 3.88
CA LEU A 68 -8.18 22.04 4.84
C LEU A 68 -8.60 21.33 6.14
N ARG A 69 -8.80 20.01 6.08
CA ARG A 69 -9.21 19.18 7.22
C ARG A 69 -8.05 18.42 7.86
N GLY A 70 -6.83 18.57 7.36
CA GLY A 70 -5.65 17.87 7.88
C GLY A 70 -5.67 16.36 7.64
N VAL A 71 -6.41 15.87 6.64
CA VAL A 71 -6.51 14.44 6.31
C VAL A 71 -6.04 14.18 4.89
N VAL A 72 -5.70 12.92 4.59
CA VAL A 72 -5.36 12.51 3.23
C VAL A 72 -6.62 12.42 2.34
N PRO A 73 -6.51 12.67 1.01
CA PRO A 73 -7.63 12.61 0.08
C PRO A 73 -8.42 11.30 0.15
N GLU A 74 -7.74 10.16 0.33
CA GLU A 74 -8.34 8.83 0.43
C GLU A 74 -9.27 8.72 1.63
N THR A 75 -8.87 9.27 2.78
CA THR A 75 -9.68 9.29 4.00
C THR A 75 -10.94 10.12 3.78
N LEU A 76 -10.81 11.29 3.14
CA LEU A 76 -11.96 12.13 2.83
C LEU A 76 -12.93 11.47 1.84
N VAL A 77 -12.41 10.84 0.78
CA VAL A 77 -13.24 10.09 -0.19
C VAL A 77 -14.02 8.98 0.51
N ASN A 78 -13.36 8.20 1.36
CA ASN A 78 -14.02 7.10 2.08
C ASN A 78 -15.13 7.62 3.01
N LEU A 79 -14.89 8.72 3.73
CA LEU A 79 -15.90 9.34 4.59
C LEU A 79 -17.12 9.79 3.79
N TRP A 80 -16.93 10.55 2.71
CA TRP A 80 -18.03 11.06 1.89
C TRP A 80 -18.82 9.94 1.20
N LEU A 81 -18.14 8.90 0.71
CA LEU A 81 -18.83 7.76 0.10
C LEU A 81 -19.66 7.01 1.15
N LEU A 82 -19.16 6.83 2.37
CA LEU A 82 -19.94 6.20 3.43
C LEU A 82 -21.13 7.05 3.84
N GLU A 83 -20.95 8.35 4.04
CA GLU A 83 -22.06 9.27 4.34
C GLU A 83 -23.15 9.18 3.27
N ARG A 84 -22.78 9.09 1.99
CA ARG A 84 -23.73 8.91 0.90
C ARG A 84 -24.41 7.54 0.93
N LEU A 85 -23.64 6.46 1.08
CA LEU A 85 -24.19 5.09 1.14
C LEU A 85 -25.14 4.91 2.33
N ILE A 86 -24.81 5.53 3.47
CA ILE A 86 -25.69 5.65 4.62
C ILE A 86 -26.96 6.40 4.18
N SER A 87 -26.85 7.64 3.72
CA SER A 87 -28.02 8.44 3.35
C SER A 87 -28.95 7.73 2.36
N ASP A 88 -28.39 7.01 1.38
CA ASP A 88 -29.15 6.25 0.39
C ASP A 88 -29.79 5.00 1.04
N ALA A 89 -29.09 4.31 1.94
CA ALA A 89 -29.62 3.16 2.69
C ALA A 89 -30.68 3.55 3.73
N TYR A 90 -30.69 4.79 4.24
CA TYR A 90 -31.72 5.32 5.13
C TYR A 90 -32.91 5.95 4.37
N ALA A 91 -32.85 6.02 3.04
CA ALA A 91 -33.99 6.44 2.21
C ALA A 91 -35.04 5.32 2.04
N ASP A 92 -34.62 4.06 2.16
CA ASP A 92 -35.46 2.88 2.45
C ASP A 92 -35.25 2.46 3.93
N GLU A 93 -36.16 1.75 4.59
CA GLU A 93 -35.89 1.27 5.97
C GLU A 93 -34.75 0.23 5.95
N PRO A 94 -33.55 0.54 6.49
CA PRO A 94 -32.42 -0.36 6.40
C PRO A 94 -32.58 -1.53 7.37
N SER A 95 -32.09 -2.70 6.96
CA SER A 95 -32.07 -3.88 7.84
C SER A 95 -31.13 -3.65 9.04
N ASP A 96 -31.33 -4.41 10.12
CA ASP A 96 -30.48 -4.31 11.32
C ASP A 96 -29.02 -4.71 11.04
N GLU A 97 -28.77 -5.55 10.03
CA GLU A 97 -27.41 -5.91 9.61
C GLU A 97 -26.69 -4.75 8.93
N ASP A 98 -27.39 -4.00 8.08
CA ASP A 98 -26.85 -2.80 7.41
C ASP A 98 -26.44 -1.76 8.45
N ARG A 99 -27.27 -1.56 9.47
CA ARG A 99 -27.00 -0.64 10.58
C ARG A 99 -25.73 -1.02 11.37
N VAL A 100 -25.52 -2.31 11.60
CA VAL A 100 -24.33 -2.81 12.31
C VAL A 100 -23.06 -2.67 11.46
N ALA A 101 -23.13 -3.00 10.17
CA ALA A 101 -22.01 -2.88 9.25
C ALA A 101 -21.56 -1.41 9.09
N LEU A 102 -22.51 -0.49 8.98
CA LEU A 102 -22.26 0.95 8.89
C LEU A 102 -21.63 1.51 10.17
N ARG A 103 -22.13 1.09 11.35
CA ARG A 103 -21.55 1.48 12.64
C ARG A 103 -20.10 1.00 12.78
N TRP A 104 -19.79 -0.20 12.32
CA TRP A 104 -18.45 -0.77 12.38
C TRP A 104 -17.49 -0.08 11.40
N GLY A 105 -17.94 0.21 10.18
CA GLY A 105 -17.18 0.97 9.19
C GLY A 105 -16.81 2.38 9.65
N LEU A 106 -17.75 3.09 10.27
CA LEU A 106 -17.52 4.44 10.82
C LEU A 106 -16.50 4.44 11.96
N GLN A 107 -16.54 3.45 12.86
CA GLN A 107 -15.53 3.32 13.92
C GLN A 107 -14.14 3.03 13.37
N GLN A 108 -14.04 2.17 12.35
CA GLN A 108 -12.77 1.82 11.75
C GLN A 108 -12.10 2.99 11.04
N ILE A 109 -12.88 3.86 10.38
CA ILE A 109 -12.34 5.05 9.69
C ILE A 109 -12.05 6.17 10.66
N ARG A 110 -12.88 6.37 11.69
CA ARG A 110 -12.54 7.31 12.77
C ARG A 110 -11.18 6.96 13.38
N ARG A 111 -10.92 5.67 13.59
CA ARG A 111 -9.61 5.18 14.04
C ARG A 111 -8.48 5.46 13.04
N ILE A 112 -8.74 5.35 11.73
CA ILE A 112 -7.72 5.66 10.70
C ILE A 112 -7.43 7.16 10.64
N ALA A 113 -8.46 8.00 10.71
CA ALA A 113 -8.31 9.47 10.75
C ALA A 113 -7.54 9.93 12.01
N GLU A 114 -7.78 9.30 13.17
CA GLU A 114 -7.03 9.55 14.41
C GLU A 114 -5.55 9.11 14.32
N GLN A 115 -5.21 8.20 13.40
CA GLN A 115 -3.82 7.76 13.17
C GLN A 115 -3.08 8.63 12.15
N ASP A 116 -3.78 9.31 11.25
CA ASP A 116 -3.19 10.20 10.23
C ASP A 116 -2.85 11.60 10.79
N GLU A 117 -3.34 11.96 11.98
CA GLU A 117 -3.04 13.23 12.67
C GLU A 117 -1.73 13.23 13.49
N GLN A 118 -1.00 12.11 13.58
CA GLN A 118 0.27 11.95 14.33
C GLN A 118 1.51 11.94 13.43
#